data_AF-A0A1M3QJ27-F1
#
_entry.id   AF-A0A1M3QJ27-F1
#
_cell.length_a   1.000
_cell.length_b   1.000
_cell.length_c   1.000
_cell.angle_alpha   90.00
_cell.angle_beta   90.00
_cell.angle_gamma   90.00
#
_symmetry.space_group_name_H-M   'P 1'
#
loop_
_entity.id
_entity.type
_entity.pdbx_description
1 polymer ?
#
loop_
_entity_poly.entity_id
_entity_poly.type
_entity_poly.pdbx_seq_one_letter_code
_entity_poly.pdbx_strand_id
1 'polypeptide(L)'
;MRLASVPGIQRTGARAVARGFEHLLRLHEAGTGRVSVKILPGEYYATAQDEVITTVLGSCVSACIHDPEARVGGMNHFMLPEPSARRGRWGDTAAGRSARYGSDAMEQLVNTVLKAGGERGRLQVKIFGGGRVLARMTDIGARNVDFVRRYLDAESLLLAAEDVGGERPRQVRFYPVSGRAQVRRLNGLDDVGLADRERRYLKQLANDPIKGEVELF
;
A
#
# COMPACT_ATOMS: atom_id res chain seq x y z
N MET A 1 -12.34 -34.56 40.32
CA MET A 1 -11.45 -34.24 39.19
C MET A 1 -12.16 -33.20 38.32
N ARG A 2 -11.93 -31.91 38.53
CA ARG A 2 -12.59 -30.81 37.80
C ARG A 2 -11.69 -30.37 36.66
N LEU A 3 -12.22 -30.40 35.44
CA LEU A 3 -11.57 -29.87 34.23
C LEU A 3 -11.36 -28.37 34.40
N ALA A 4 -10.10 -27.93 34.26
CA ALA A 4 -9.73 -26.52 34.26
C ALA A 4 -10.32 -25.83 33.02
N SER A 5 -11.08 -24.76 33.25
CA SER A 5 -11.59 -23.87 32.22
C SER A 5 -10.42 -23.12 31.57
N VAL A 6 -10.40 -23.15 30.24
CA VAL A 6 -9.47 -22.37 29.40
C VAL A 6 -9.72 -20.87 29.67
N PRO A 7 -8.69 -20.05 29.97
CA PRO A 7 -8.89 -18.63 30.22
C PRO A 7 -9.32 -17.93 28.94
N GLY A 8 -10.41 -17.17 29.05
CA GLY A 8 -11.09 -16.50 27.95
C GLY A 8 -10.24 -15.45 27.24
N ILE A 9 -10.57 -15.28 25.96
CA ILE A 9 -10.22 -14.12 25.14
C ILE A 9 -10.77 -12.88 25.85
N GLN A 10 -9.91 -12.16 26.57
CA GLN A 10 -10.25 -10.85 27.09
C GLN A 10 -10.23 -9.84 25.95
N ARG A 11 -11.41 -9.36 25.56
CA ARG A 11 -11.58 -8.17 24.73
C ARG A 11 -11.27 -6.94 25.59
N THR A 12 -9.99 -6.62 25.78
CA THR A 12 -9.55 -5.35 26.34
C THR A 12 -9.57 -4.27 25.26
N GLY A 13 -10.07 -3.08 25.61
CA GLY A 13 -10.51 -2.03 24.68
C GLY A 13 -9.48 -1.67 23.60
N ALA A 14 -9.76 -2.07 22.36
CA ALA A 14 -9.09 -1.55 21.20
C ALA A 14 -9.35 -0.03 21.12
N ARG A 15 -8.28 0.77 21.15
CA ARG A 15 -8.33 2.18 20.71
C ARG A 15 -9.09 2.22 19.38
N ALA A 16 -10.10 3.08 19.29
CA ALA A 16 -11.06 3.07 18.19
C ALA A 16 -10.34 3.08 16.84
N VAL A 17 -10.68 2.12 15.98
CA VAL A 17 -10.21 2.07 14.60
C VAL A 17 -10.56 3.40 13.93
N ALA A 18 -9.62 3.98 13.17
CA ALA A 18 -9.94 5.14 12.36
C ALA A 18 -11.11 4.78 11.43
N ARG A 19 -12.20 5.56 11.48
CA ARG A 19 -13.43 5.26 10.75
C ARG A 19 -13.14 5.03 9.27
N GLY A 20 -13.72 3.99 8.68
CA GLY A 20 -13.51 3.61 7.27
C GLY A 20 -12.43 2.55 7.05
N PHE A 21 -11.66 2.18 8.08
CA PHE A 21 -10.60 1.17 8.01
C PHE A 21 -10.92 -0.09 8.85
N GLU A 22 -12.18 -0.34 9.15
CA GLU A 22 -12.65 -1.48 9.96
C GLU A 22 -12.43 -2.83 9.26
N HIS A 23 -12.36 -2.81 7.92
CA HIS A 23 -12.12 -3.99 7.09
C HIS A 23 -10.67 -4.48 7.13
N LEU A 24 -9.73 -3.64 7.58
CA LEU A 24 -8.31 -3.99 7.59
C LEU A 24 -8.00 -5.03 8.66
N LEU A 25 -7.19 -6.03 8.28
CA LEU A 25 -6.77 -7.08 9.20
C LEU A 25 -5.81 -6.52 10.25
N ARG A 26 -6.22 -6.60 11.51
CA ARG A 26 -5.44 -6.17 12.68
C ARG A 26 -5.01 -7.36 13.51
N LEU A 27 -3.72 -7.42 13.82
CA LEU A 27 -3.10 -8.50 14.59
C LEU A 27 -2.31 -7.90 15.76
N HIS A 28 -2.35 -8.54 16.93
CA HIS A 28 -1.50 -8.15 18.04
C HIS A 28 -0.12 -8.81 17.90
N GLU A 29 0.95 -8.03 17.89
CA GLU A 29 2.31 -8.56 17.82
C GLU A 29 2.74 -9.10 19.19
N ALA A 30 2.99 -10.41 19.25
CA ALA A 30 3.59 -11.03 20.42
C ALA A 30 4.94 -10.37 20.75
N GLY A 31 5.17 -10.07 22.04
CA GLY A 31 6.42 -9.51 22.54
C GLY A 31 6.53 -7.98 22.52
N THR A 32 5.84 -7.27 21.63
CA THR A 32 5.86 -5.78 21.61
C THR A 32 4.57 -5.14 22.11
N GLY A 33 3.45 -5.90 22.13
CA GLY A 33 2.14 -5.39 22.48
C GLY A 33 1.53 -4.43 21.43
N ARG A 34 2.23 -4.17 20.32
CA ARG A 34 1.75 -3.29 19.24
C ARG A 34 0.70 -3.96 18.37
N VAL A 35 -0.15 -3.15 17.76
CA VAL A 35 -1.07 -3.60 16.71
C VAL A 35 -0.36 -3.52 15.36
N SER A 36 -0.41 -4.61 14.61
CA SER A 36 0.00 -4.69 13.21
C SER A 36 -1.23 -4.66 12.32
N VAL A 37 -1.27 -3.73 11.37
CA VAL A 37 -2.35 -3.57 10.38
C VAL A 37 -1.83 -4.05 9.05
N LYS A 38 -2.39 -5.15 8.54
CA LYS A 38 -2.02 -5.69 7.24
C LYS A 38 -2.87 -5.04 6.15
N ILE A 39 -2.20 -4.50 5.13
CA ILE A 39 -2.85 -4.00 3.92
C ILE A 39 -2.54 -4.91 2.73
N LEU A 40 -3.52 -5.09 1.87
CA LEU A 40 -3.51 -5.87 0.64
C LEU A 40 -3.49 -4.93 -0.59
N PRO A 41 -3.26 -5.45 -1.81
CA PRO A 41 -3.32 -4.61 -3.00
C PRO A 41 -4.65 -3.85 -3.11
N GLY A 42 -4.57 -2.55 -3.37
CA GLY A 42 -5.72 -1.63 -3.44
C GLY A 42 -6.08 -0.98 -2.10
N GLU A 43 -5.48 -1.42 -1.00
CA GLU A 43 -5.73 -0.87 0.32
C GLU A 43 -4.67 0.17 0.71
N TYR A 44 -5.06 1.06 1.61
CA TYR A 44 -4.19 2.03 2.25
C TYR A 44 -4.65 2.26 3.69
N TYR A 45 -3.76 2.80 4.51
CA TYR A 45 -4.07 3.13 5.90
C TYR A 45 -3.16 4.24 6.39
N ALA A 46 -3.69 5.13 7.23
CA ALA A 46 -2.92 6.12 7.95
C ALA A 46 -3.37 6.21 9.41
N THR A 47 -2.44 6.53 10.29
CA THR A 47 -2.64 6.53 11.74
C THR A 47 -1.60 7.39 12.45
N ALA A 48 -2.01 7.97 13.57
CA ALA A 48 -1.12 8.62 14.56
C ALA A 48 -0.91 7.74 15.80
N GLN A 49 -1.43 6.51 15.79
CA GLN A 49 -1.30 5.54 16.88
C GLN A 49 0.01 4.74 16.75
N ASP A 50 0.52 4.17 17.85
CA ASP A 50 1.71 3.28 17.84
C ASP A 50 1.37 1.91 17.24
N GLU A 51 1.11 1.92 15.93
CA GLU A 51 0.76 0.77 15.11
C GLU A 51 1.83 0.55 14.05
N VAL A 52 1.86 -0.67 13.49
CA VAL A 52 2.75 -1.04 12.39
C VAL A 52 1.89 -1.37 11.19
N ILE A 53 2.13 -0.76 10.04
CA ILE A 53 1.45 -1.14 8.79
C ILE A 53 2.35 -2.13 8.06
N THR A 54 1.80 -3.29 7.66
CA THR A 54 2.57 -4.38 7.06
C THR A 54 1.98 -4.81 5.72
N THR A 55 2.85 -5.12 4.76
CA THR A 55 2.44 -5.70 3.48
C THR A 55 3.55 -6.50 2.83
N VAL A 56 3.20 -7.27 1.80
CA VAL A 56 4.15 -8.05 0.98
C VAL A 56 4.01 -7.58 -0.46
N LEU A 57 5.13 -7.15 -1.05
CA LEU A 57 5.22 -6.56 -2.37
C LEU A 57 6.03 -7.47 -3.29
N GLY A 58 5.47 -7.79 -4.45
CA GLY A 58 6.25 -8.20 -5.62
C GLY A 58 6.31 -7.06 -6.61
N SER A 59 5.51 -7.13 -7.67
CA SER A 59 5.43 -6.09 -8.71
C SER A 59 4.75 -4.80 -8.21
N CYS A 60 3.88 -4.88 -7.20
CA CYS A 60 3.26 -3.72 -6.56
C CYS A 60 4.29 -2.77 -5.93
N VAL A 61 3.88 -1.53 -5.69
CA VAL A 61 4.66 -0.54 -4.94
C VAL A 61 3.83 -0.03 -3.76
N SER A 62 4.53 0.22 -2.65
CA SER A 62 3.99 0.96 -1.51
C SER A 62 4.73 2.28 -1.36
N ALA A 63 3.97 3.36 -1.25
CA ALA A 63 4.45 4.61 -0.68
C ALA A 63 4.14 4.63 0.82
N CYS A 64 5.13 5.02 1.62
CA CYS A 64 5.03 5.22 3.06
C CYS A 64 5.23 6.71 3.34
N ILE A 65 4.22 7.38 3.87
CA ILE A 65 4.23 8.82 4.12
C ILE A 65 4.31 9.06 5.63
N HIS A 66 5.11 10.04 6.06
CA HIS A 66 5.27 10.43 7.46
C HIS A 66 5.44 11.95 7.60
N ASP A 67 4.72 12.55 8.55
CA ASP A 67 5.04 13.86 9.10
C ASP A 67 5.76 13.67 10.45
N PRO A 68 7.04 14.08 10.56
CA PRO A 68 7.83 13.91 11.78
C PRO A 68 7.37 14.75 12.97
N GLU A 69 6.78 15.92 12.74
CA GLU A 69 6.34 16.81 13.81
C GLU A 69 4.97 16.38 14.33
N ALA A 70 4.02 16.16 13.42
CA ALA A 70 2.68 15.69 13.78
C ALA A 70 2.66 14.22 14.21
N ARG A 71 3.76 13.48 13.99
CA ARG A 71 3.92 12.06 14.34
C ARG A 71 2.80 11.19 13.79
N VAL A 72 2.43 11.46 12.55
CA VAL A 72 1.39 10.77 11.79
C VAL A 72 1.97 10.25 10.49
N GLY A 73 1.41 9.18 9.97
CA GLY A 73 1.81 8.67 8.68
C GLY A 73 0.87 7.60 8.17
N GLY A 74 1.20 7.05 7.01
CA GLY A 74 0.44 5.98 6.41
C GLY A 74 1.21 5.23 5.35
N MET A 75 0.62 4.15 4.86
CA MET A 75 1.16 3.33 3.80
C MET A 75 0.02 2.90 2.87
N ASN A 76 0.27 2.94 1.56
CA ASN A 76 -0.63 2.32 0.57
C ASN A 76 0.02 1.06 -0.02
N HIS A 77 -0.77 0.31 -0.79
CA HIS A 77 -0.29 -0.79 -1.62
C HIS A 77 -1.01 -0.71 -2.96
N PHE A 78 -0.35 -0.15 -3.97
CA PHE A 78 -0.96 0.01 -5.28
C PHE A 78 -0.21 -0.79 -6.36
N MET A 79 -0.94 -1.10 -7.43
CA MET A 79 -0.42 -1.65 -8.66
C MET A 79 -1.17 -0.97 -9.80
N LEU A 80 -0.46 -0.56 -10.85
CA LEU A 80 -1.12 0.02 -12.01
C LEU A 80 -1.80 -1.07 -12.85
N PRO A 81 -2.96 -0.79 -13.46
CA PRO A 81 -3.55 -1.68 -14.44
C PRO A 81 -2.61 -1.87 -15.63
N GLU A 82 -2.72 -3.03 -16.29
CA GLU A 82 -2.03 -3.22 -17.54
C GLU A 82 -2.60 -2.32 -18.64
N PRO A 83 -1.75 -1.84 -19.57
CA PRO A 83 -2.16 -1.25 -20.81
C PRO A 83 -2.99 -2.27 -21.58
N SER A 84 -4.31 -2.13 -21.58
CA SER A 84 -5.13 -2.98 -22.42
C SER A 84 -4.91 -2.56 -23.88
N ALA A 85 -4.75 -3.54 -24.78
CA ALA A 85 -4.75 -3.30 -26.22
C ALA A 85 -6.16 -2.98 -26.76
N ARG A 86 -7.19 -3.10 -25.92
CA ARG A 86 -8.54 -2.70 -26.27
C ARG A 86 -8.60 -1.18 -26.25
N ARG A 87 -8.68 -0.60 -27.45
CA ARG A 87 -9.00 0.82 -27.65
C ARG A 87 -10.26 1.13 -26.84
N GLY A 88 -10.09 1.81 -25.69
CA GLY A 88 -11.18 2.53 -25.07
C GLY A 88 -11.70 3.61 -26.04
N ARG A 89 -12.80 4.28 -25.67
CA ARG A 89 -13.33 5.43 -26.42
C ARG A 89 -12.21 6.40 -26.80
N TRP A 90 -12.39 7.12 -27.91
CA TRP A 90 -11.43 8.10 -28.42
C TRP A 90 -10.97 9.04 -27.27
N GLY A 91 -9.70 8.93 -26.84
CA GLY A 91 -9.14 9.67 -25.70
C GLY A 91 -8.76 8.83 -24.47
N ASP A 92 -9.25 7.59 -24.35
CA ASP A 92 -8.94 6.73 -23.21
C ASP A 92 -7.73 5.83 -23.51
N THR A 93 -6.54 6.42 -23.38
CA THR A 93 -5.30 5.67 -23.54
C THR A 93 -5.02 4.82 -22.30
N ALA A 94 -4.49 3.62 -22.51
CA ALA A 94 -3.98 2.76 -21.45
C ALA A 94 -3.03 3.47 -20.45
N ALA A 95 -2.20 4.40 -20.96
CA ALA A 95 -1.32 5.22 -20.15
C ALA A 95 -2.11 6.19 -19.26
N GLY A 96 -3.16 6.83 -19.79
CA GLY A 96 -4.05 7.72 -19.04
C GLY A 96 -4.80 6.98 -17.93
N ARG A 97 -5.32 5.78 -18.21
CA ARG A 97 -5.97 4.93 -17.19
C ARG A 97 -5.02 4.56 -16.05
N SER A 98 -3.80 4.15 -16.38
CA SER A 98 -2.77 3.83 -15.37
C SER A 98 -2.46 5.04 -14.50
N ALA A 99 -2.22 6.21 -15.12
CA ALA A 99 -1.90 7.43 -14.39
C ALA A 99 -3.02 7.83 -13.42
N ARG A 100 -4.29 7.83 -13.86
CA ARG A 100 -5.44 8.15 -13.00
C ARG A 100 -5.54 7.20 -11.80
N TYR A 101 -5.34 5.91 -12.02
CA TYR A 101 -5.38 4.92 -10.94
C TYR A 101 -4.29 5.16 -9.90
N GLY A 102 -3.05 5.35 -10.35
CA GLY A 102 -1.94 5.62 -9.45
C GLY A 102 -2.10 6.95 -8.70
N SER A 103 -2.61 7.98 -9.36
CA SER A 103 -2.86 9.28 -8.73
C SER A 103 -3.94 9.18 -7.65
N ASP A 104 -5.06 8.52 -7.92
CA ASP A 104 -6.11 8.28 -6.92
C ASP A 104 -5.55 7.54 -5.68
N ALA A 105 -4.74 6.49 -5.89
CA ALA A 105 -4.13 5.74 -4.79
C ALA A 105 -3.15 6.57 -3.93
N MET A 106 -2.42 7.50 -4.55
CA MET A 106 -1.52 8.41 -3.83
C MET A 106 -2.28 9.54 -3.14
N GLU A 107 -3.26 10.14 -3.82
CA GLU A 107 -4.09 11.22 -3.28
C GLU A 107 -4.91 10.75 -2.08
N GLN A 108 -5.48 9.55 -2.14
CA GLN A 108 -6.19 8.96 -1.01
C GLN A 108 -5.27 8.87 0.21
N LEU A 109 -4.06 8.33 0.05
CA LEU A 109 -3.11 8.23 1.15
C LEU A 109 -2.70 9.60 1.70
N VAL A 110 -2.29 10.53 0.83
CA VAL A 110 -1.86 11.88 1.25
C VAL A 110 -2.99 12.57 2.00
N ASN A 111 -4.20 12.58 1.44
CA ASN A 111 -5.35 13.22 2.08
C ASN A 111 -5.71 12.59 3.42
N THR A 112 -5.56 11.27 3.59
CA THR A 112 -5.80 10.63 4.88
C THR A 112 -4.72 11.01 5.90
N VAL A 113 -3.45 11.13 5.52
CA VAL A 113 -2.39 11.63 6.41
C VAL A 113 -2.66 13.08 6.83
N LEU A 114 -3.05 13.93 5.88
CA LEU A 114 -3.39 15.34 6.18
C LEU A 114 -4.61 15.44 7.10
N LYS A 115 -5.68 14.67 6.85
CA LYS A 115 -6.87 14.61 7.72
C LYS A 115 -6.55 14.09 9.12
N ALA A 116 -5.50 13.28 9.26
CA ALA A 116 -5.03 12.78 10.55
C ALA A 116 -4.07 13.75 11.27
N GLY A 117 -3.89 14.97 10.74
CA GLY A 117 -3.11 16.04 11.37
C GLY A 117 -1.75 16.30 10.72
N GLY A 118 -1.41 15.62 9.63
CA GLY A 118 -0.16 15.85 8.91
C GLY A 118 -0.19 17.15 8.12
N GLU A 119 0.99 17.71 7.88
CA GLU A 119 1.16 18.91 7.07
C GLU A 119 1.95 18.61 5.80
N ARG A 120 1.41 19.05 4.65
CA ARG A 120 1.95 18.73 3.33
C ARG A 120 3.43 19.08 3.19
N GLY A 121 3.84 20.25 3.66
CA GLY A 121 5.22 20.73 3.55
C GLY A 121 6.24 19.93 4.36
N ARG A 122 5.80 19.09 5.30
CA ARG A 122 6.65 18.23 6.13
C ARG A 122 6.61 16.76 5.76
N LEU A 123 5.78 16.38 4.78
CA LEU A 123 5.62 14.98 4.42
C LEU A 123 6.91 14.42 3.83
N GLN A 124 7.39 13.34 4.43
CA GLN A 124 8.48 12.53 3.94
C GLN A 124 7.93 11.23 3.40
N VAL A 125 8.36 10.85 2.19
CA VAL A 125 7.89 9.65 1.51
C VAL A 125 9.02 8.64 1.37
N LYS A 126 8.73 7.37 1.62
CA LYS A 126 9.61 6.24 1.32
C LYS A 126 8.90 5.25 0.40
N ILE A 127 9.57 4.74 -0.62
CA ILE A 127 8.93 3.81 -1.57
C ILE A 127 9.61 2.43 -1.56
N PHE A 128 8.80 1.39 -1.66
CA PHE A 128 9.26 0.00 -1.60
C PHE A 128 8.52 -0.86 -2.63
N GLY A 129 9.14 -1.94 -3.09
CA GLY A 129 8.48 -2.93 -3.97
C GLY A 129 8.98 -2.88 -5.41
N GLY A 130 8.08 -2.96 -6.39
CA GLY A 130 8.42 -2.90 -7.81
C GLY A 130 9.33 -4.02 -8.31
N GLY A 131 9.33 -5.17 -7.64
CA GLY A 131 10.14 -6.33 -8.00
C GLY A 131 9.61 -7.06 -9.23
N ARG A 132 10.50 -7.77 -9.93
CA ARG A 132 10.21 -8.59 -11.10
C ARG A 132 9.81 -10.00 -10.68
N VAL A 133 8.63 -10.09 -10.07
CA VAL A 133 8.09 -11.36 -9.54
C VAL A 133 7.39 -12.19 -10.62
N LEU A 134 6.71 -11.55 -11.56
CA LEU A 134 6.04 -12.25 -12.65
C LEU A 134 7.00 -12.41 -13.85
N ALA A 135 7.56 -13.60 -14.03
CA ALA A 135 8.54 -13.91 -15.07
C ALA A 135 8.10 -13.57 -16.51
N ARG A 136 6.79 -13.51 -16.79
CA ARG A 136 6.23 -13.16 -18.11
C ARG A 136 5.72 -11.72 -18.23
N MET A 137 5.85 -10.90 -17.18
CA MET A 137 5.29 -9.55 -17.11
C MET A 137 6.33 -8.59 -16.52
N THR A 138 7.51 -8.55 -17.16
CA THR A 138 8.75 -8.01 -16.59
C THR A 138 8.70 -6.51 -16.26
N ASP A 139 7.74 -5.78 -16.80
CA ASP A 139 7.77 -4.31 -16.81
C ASP A 139 6.77 -3.68 -15.82
N ILE A 140 5.87 -4.45 -15.18
CA ILE A 140 4.87 -3.90 -14.26
C ILE A 140 5.55 -3.21 -13.07
N GLY A 141 6.50 -3.89 -12.43
CA GLY A 141 7.23 -3.35 -11.30
C GLY A 141 7.96 -2.05 -11.65
N ALA A 142 8.68 -2.04 -12.79
CA ALA A 142 9.37 -0.85 -13.28
C ALA A 142 8.40 0.32 -13.54
N ARG A 143 7.26 0.05 -14.19
CA ARG A 143 6.25 1.08 -14.47
C ARG A 143 5.60 1.65 -13.21
N ASN A 144 5.35 0.82 -12.19
CA ASN A 144 4.84 1.29 -10.90
C ASN A 144 5.84 2.21 -10.19
N VAL A 145 7.14 1.86 -10.25
CA VAL A 145 8.23 2.65 -9.67
C VAL A 145 8.39 3.99 -10.42
N ASP A 146 8.42 3.95 -11.75
CA ASP A 146 8.53 5.16 -12.57
C ASP A 146 7.35 6.09 -12.35
N PHE A 147 6.14 5.54 -12.24
CA PHE A 147 4.94 6.31 -11.93
C PHE A 147 5.08 7.03 -10.58
N VAL A 148 5.38 6.31 -9.49
CA VAL A 148 5.42 6.93 -8.16
C VAL A 148 6.52 7.98 -8.08
N ARG A 149 7.68 7.76 -8.69
CA ARG A 149 8.77 8.76 -8.72
C ARG A 149 8.32 10.04 -9.43
N ARG A 150 7.66 9.93 -10.58
CA ARG A 150 7.10 11.09 -11.30
C ARG A 150 6.01 11.79 -10.51
N TYR A 151 5.14 11.04 -9.83
CA TYR A 151 4.09 11.60 -8.98
C TYR A 151 4.71 12.41 -7.83
N LEU A 152 5.72 11.86 -7.14
CA LEU A 152 6.38 12.56 -6.03
C LEU A 152 7.08 13.84 -6.49
N ASP A 153 7.73 13.81 -7.64
CA ASP A 153 8.36 14.99 -8.25
C ASP A 153 7.32 16.07 -8.61
N ALA A 154 6.25 15.68 -9.31
CA ALA A 154 5.18 16.59 -9.71
C ALA A 154 4.45 17.24 -8.51
N GLU A 155 4.27 16.48 -7.42
CA GLU A 155 3.63 16.95 -6.18
C GLU A 155 4.60 17.61 -5.19
N SER A 156 5.89 17.72 -5.55
CA SER A 156 6.96 18.24 -4.67
C SER A 156 7.03 17.55 -3.30
N LEU A 157 6.79 16.23 -3.27
CA LEU A 157 6.87 15.41 -2.07
C LEU A 157 8.28 14.85 -1.90
N LEU A 158 8.88 15.05 -0.71
CA LEU A 158 10.25 14.63 -0.44
C LEU A 158 10.39 13.10 -0.43
N LEU A 159 11.13 12.54 -1.39
CA LEU A 159 11.54 11.15 -1.38
C LEU A 159 12.74 10.96 -0.42
N ALA A 160 12.46 10.46 0.79
CA ALA A 160 13.45 10.29 1.85
C ALA A 160 14.24 8.98 1.77
N ALA A 161 13.68 7.91 1.18
CA ALA A 161 14.37 6.63 0.96
C ALA A 161 13.61 5.74 -0.03
N GLU A 162 14.31 4.79 -0.65
CA GLU A 162 13.69 3.77 -1.50
C GLU A 162 14.40 2.40 -1.43
N ASP A 163 13.64 1.31 -1.53
CA ASP A 163 14.15 -0.03 -1.91
C ASP A 163 13.18 -0.66 -2.91
N VAL A 164 13.45 -0.41 -4.19
CA VAL A 164 12.61 -0.79 -5.33
C VAL A 164 13.33 -1.73 -6.30
N GLY A 165 12.61 -2.36 -7.24
CA GLY A 165 13.19 -3.21 -8.28
C GLY A 165 13.66 -4.58 -7.79
N GLY A 166 14.57 -5.23 -8.50
CA GLY A 166 15.12 -6.55 -8.16
C GLY A 166 14.15 -7.71 -8.36
N GLU A 167 14.55 -8.93 -8.02
CA GLU A 167 13.81 -10.16 -8.38
C GLU A 167 13.07 -10.81 -7.21
N ARG A 168 13.36 -10.36 -5.98
CA ARG A 168 12.80 -10.94 -4.77
C ARG A 168 11.64 -10.13 -4.24
N PRO A 169 10.54 -10.78 -3.81
CA PRO A 169 9.50 -10.13 -3.04
C PRO A 169 10.07 -9.51 -1.76
N ARG A 170 9.38 -8.49 -1.27
CA ARG A 170 9.76 -7.81 -0.03
C ARG A 170 8.56 -7.73 0.89
N GLN A 171 8.76 -8.12 2.14
CA GLN A 171 7.85 -7.73 3.22
C GLN A 171 8.28 -6.37 3.76
N VAL A 172 7.33 -5.43 3.81
CA VAL A 172 7.54 -4.09 4.35
C VAL A 172 6.77 -3.96 5.65
N ARG A 173 7.42 -3.43 6.67
CA ARG A 173 6.80 -2.98 7.92
C ARG A 173 7.10 -1.51 8.10
N PHE A 174 6.07 -0.68 8.14
CA PHE A 174 6.20 0.75 8.31
C PHE A 174 5.64 1.18 9.67
N TYR A 175 6.33 2.11 10.33
CA TYR A 175 6.01 2.63 11.66
C TYR A 175 5.61 4.10 11.53
N PRO A 176 4.31 4.41 11.30
CA PRO A 176 3.83 5.73 10.87
C PRO A 176 4.24 6.88 11.78
N VAL A 177 4.24 6.65 13.09
CA VAL A 177 4.59 7.66 14.12
C VAL A 177 6.06 8.07 14.07
N SER A 178 6.94 7.22 13.56
CA SER A 178 8.40 7.43 13.56
C SER A 178 9.02 7.56 12.17
N GLY A 179 8.24 7.31 11.11
CA GLY A 179 8.74 7.21 9.74
C GLY A 179 9.69 6.03 9.48
N ARG A 180 9.94 5.16 10.46
CA ARG A 180 10.84 4.01 10.29
C ARG A 180 10.20 2.96 9.38
N ALA A 181 11.01 2.37 8.49
CA ALA A 181 10.61 1.24 7.67
C ALA A 181 11.59 0.07 7.89
N GLN A 182 11.06 -1.14 7.91
CA GLN A 182 11.83 -2.38 7.88
C GLN A 182 11.46 -3.14 6.61
N VAL A 183 12.48 -3.59 5.89
CA VAL A 183 12.32 -4.33 4.65
C VAL A 183 13.00 -5.68 4.81
N ARG A 184 12.24 -6.76 4.58
CA ARG A 184 12.77 -8.12 4.53
C ARG A 184 12.54 -8.70 3.14
N ARG A 185 13.63 -8.97 2.42
CA ARG A 185 13.57 -9.72 1.15
C ARG A 185 13.20 -11.17 1.46
N LEU A 186 12.22 -11.69 0.76
CA LEU A 186 11.73 -13.06 0.93
C LEU A 186 12.43 -13.97 -0.09
N ASN A 187 12.62 -15.23 0.28
CA ASN A 187 13.13 -16.26 -0.62
C ASN A 187 11.92 -16.97 -1.25
N GLY A 188 11.97 -17.21 -2.56
CA GLY A 188 10.92 -17.94 -3.29
C GLY A 188 9.62 -17.15 -3.54
N LEU A 189 9.05 -17.29 -4.73
CA LEU A 189 7.73 -16.76 -5.07
C LEU A 189 6.59 -17.68 -4.60
N ASP A 190 6.90 -18.99 -4.56
CA ASP A 190 5.95 -20.07 -4.27
C ASP A 190 5.65 -20.18 -2.78
N ASP A 191 6.66 -19.98 -1.92
CA ASP A 191 6.53 -20.04 -0.45
C ASP A 191 5.48 -19.07 0.12
N VAL A 192 5.18 -18.01 -0.63
CA VAL A 192 4.22 -17.00 -0.24
C VAL A 192 2.97 -17.00 -1.12
N GLY A 193 2.87 -17.81 -2.18
CA GLY A 193 1.75 -17.77 -3.13
C GLY A 193 1.52 -16.39 -3.75
N LEU A 194 2.59 -15.63 -3.96
CA LEU A 194 2.48 -14.21 -4.35
C LEU A 194 2.14 -14.05 -5.83
N ALA A 195 2.71 -14.89 -6.71
CA ALA A 195 2.48 -14.82 -8.14
C ALA A 195 0.99 -14.97 -8.49
N ASP A 196 0.29 -15.90 -7.85
CA ASP A 196 -1.14 -16.11 -8.06
C ASP A 196 -1.98 -14.95 -7.55
N ARG A 197 -1.61 -14.35 -6.42
CA ARG A 197 -2.28 -13.16 -5.90
C ARG A 197 -2.11 -11.96 -6.83
N GLU A 198 -0.91 -11.71 -7.33
CA GLU A 198 -0.67 -10.63 -8.30
C GLU A 198 -1.45 -10.85 -9.59
N ARG A 199 -1.45 -12.07 -10.12
CA ARG A 199 -2.22 -12.40 -11.33
C ARG A 199 -3.72 -12.19 -11.13
N ARG A 200 -4.25 -12.55 -9.95
CA ARG A 200 -5.67 -12.34 -9.62
C ARG A 200 -5.98 -10.85 -9.52
N TYR A 201 -5.11 -10.08 -8.87
CA TYR A 201 -5.32 -8.65 -8.70
C TYR A 201 -5.22 -7.88 -10.03
N LEU A 202 -4.27 -8.23 -10.90
CA LEU A 202 -4.20 -7.66 -12.26
C LEU A 202 -5.47 -7.90 -13.07
N LYS A 203 -6.05 -9.10 -12.98
CA LYS A 203 -7.34 -9.40 -13.62
C LYS A 203 -8.48 -8.56 -13.06
N GLN A 204 -8.48 -8.28 -11.76
CA GLN A 204 -9.47 -7.41 -11.15
C GLN A 204 -9.30 -5.96 -11.62
N LEU A 205 -8.08 -5.42 -11.59
CA LEU A 205 -7.77 -4.07 -12.07
C LEU A 205 -8.14 -3.84 -13.54
N ALA A 206 -8.11 -4.88 -14.37
CA ALA A 206 -8.55 -4.81 -15.76
C ALA A 206 -10.08 -4.60 -15.89
N ASN A 207 -10.86 -5.01 -14.89
CA ASN A 207 -12.32 -4.95 -14.88
C ASN A 207 -12.88 -3.80 -14.02
N ASP A 208 -12.08 -3.19 -13.15
CA ASP A 208 -12.54 -2.14 -12.26
C ASP A 208 -12.90 -0.84 -13.04
N PRO A 209 -14.08 -0.23 -12.82
CA PRO A 209 -14.38 1.08 -13.39
C PRO A 209 -13.52 2.16 -12.73
N ILE A 210 -13.00 3.11 -13.52
CA ILE A 210 -12.23 4.24 -12.95
C ILE A 210 -13.24 5.28 -12.46
N LYS A 211 -13.13 5.69 -11.18
CA LYS A 211 -13.90 6.83 -10.66
C LYS A 211 -13.59 8.08 -11.51
N GLY A 212 -14.63 8.69 -12.08
CA GLY A 212 -14.51 9.88 -12.93
C GLY A 212 -14.99 9.68 -14.38
N GLU A 213 -15.39 8.47 -14.78
CA GLU A 213 -16.29 8.30 -15.93
C GLU A 213 -17.69 8.81 -15.55
N VAL A 214 -17.85 10.13 -15.44
CA VAL A 214 -19.17 10.74 -15.49
C VAL A 214 -19.60 10.66 -16.95
N GLU A 215 -20.56 9.80 -17.25
CA GLU A 215 -21.32 9.93 -18.50
C GLU A 215 -22.05 11.28 -18.44
N LEU A 216 -21.47 12.27 -19.12
CA LEU A 216 -22.20 13.47 -19.52
C LEU A 216 -23.20 13.02 -20.59
N PHE A 217 -24.42 12.68 -20.15
CA PHE A 217 -25.60 12.67 -21.02
C PHE A 217 -26.15 14.10 -21.13
#